data_AF-A0A1Z8UZH3-F1
#
_entry.id   AF-A0A1Z8UZH3-F1
#
_cell.length_a   1.000
_cell.length_b   1.000
_cell.length_c   1.000
_cell.angle_alpha   90.00
_cell.angle_beta   90.00
_cell.angle_gamma   90.00
#
_symmetry.space_group_name_H-M   'P 1'
#
loop_
_entity.id
_entity.type
_entity.pdbx_description
1 polymer ?
#
loop_
_entity_poly.entity_id
_entity_poly.type
_entity_poly.pdbx_seq_one_letter_code
_entity_poly.pdbx_strand_id
1 'polypeptide(L)'
;MAKLTRIKILTTGSTTSAPSNVRTGELAYSYVAGTQANNGDRLYVGTGTENSGIAPSVDVIGGKYFTGMLDHVHGTTTNNSALIVDGNKHIDVLNIGTLALESSGGSGQEVTSIVTAMGGSPTDAQLISAQGVKEYVDQQVTAQDLDFQADSGGALSIDLDSEVLTISGDTGITTSASGNQIEIDLDDTAVTPGSYGSTTAIPTFTVDQQGRLTAAATVNVATALTVDGDSGSEDVDLLTDDLQILGTTNEIEVAVSKVSTDVKAIIGLPNNVTIGNNLAVTGNLTVNGTTTTVNSTTVTIDDPIFTLGGDSAPGSDDNKDRGLEFRYHNGSAAKLGFFGFDDSASAFTFIPDATNNTEVFSGTAGNVIFSEGTFTGLASGNIKVGQTADGEIDTSSGNLTLDSAGGTVAVDDDLTVSGGATVTGAIAGASLTLTTDLAVAHGGTGVSTFTDNGVLYGDGANALDVTAASSADGSLLQADSGGAPAFSNVIDGGTY
;
A
#
# COMPACT_ATOMS: atom_id res chain seq x y z
N MET A 1 17.71 153.12 45.42
CA MET A 1 16.75 152.01 45.54
C MET A 1 15.39 152.49 45.08
N ALA A 2 14.67 151.71 44.27
CA ALA A 2 13.35 152.04 43.75
C ALA A 2 12.36 152.41 44.87
N LYS A 3 11.35 153.25 44.59
CA LYS A 3 10.24 153.55 45.50
C LYS A 3 9.49 152.25 45.82
N LEU A 4 9.91 151.55 46.86
CA LEU A 4 9.24 150.36 47.36
C LEU A 4 8.27 150.76 48.46
N THR A 5 6.98 150.49 48.24
CA THR A 5 5.96 150.55 49.28
C THR A 5 6.10 149.31 50.16
N ARG A 6 6.55 149.51 51.40
CA ARG A 6 6.57 148.43 52.40
C ARG A 6 5.19 148.35 53.07
N ILE A 7 4.47 147.26 52.82
CA ILE A 7 3.25 146.91 53.53
C ILE A 7 3.64 146.03 54.72
N LYS A 8 3.40 146.51 55.94
CA LYS A 8 3.39 145.66 57.13
C LYS A 8 1.97 145.15 57.30
N ILE A 9 1.84 143.84 57.40
CA ILE A 9 0.59 143.17 57.74
C ILE A 9 0.51 142.98 59.25
N LEU A 10 -0.68 142.72 59.76
CA LEU A 10 -0.89 142.51 61.19
C LEU A 10 -0.07 141.30 61.64
N THR A 11 0.60 141.43 62.79
CA THR A 11 1.28 140.27 63.39
C THR A 11 0.48 139.86 64.60
N THR A 12 0.28 138.55 64.77
CA THR A 12 -0.49 138.02 65.89
C THR A 12 0.31 137.99 67.20
N GLY A 13 1.52 138.55 67.18
CA GLY A 13 2.55 138.31 68.18
C GLY A 13 3.06 136.87 68.15
N SER A 14 3.72 136.44 69.22
CA SER A 14 4.24 135.07 69.37
C SER A 14 3.14 134.10 69.84
N THR A 15 1.99 134.09 69.17
CA THR A 15 0.84 133.26 69.54
C THR A 15 0.64 132.12 68.54
N THR A 16 0.24 130.96 69.06
CA THR A 16 -0.14 129.77 68.27
C THR A 16 -1.61 129.77 67.91
N SER A 17 -2.30 130.89 68.09
CA SER A 17 -3.72 131.04 67.79
C SER A 17 -3.90 131.91 66.55
N ALA A 18 -4.98 131.67 65.81
CA ALA A 18 -5.37 132.58 64.75
C ALA A 18 -5.68 133.98 65.33
N PRO A 19 -5.36 135.06 64.61
CA PRO A 19 -5.64 136.41 65.09
C PRO A 19 -7.15 136.68 65.19
N SER A 20 -7.56 137.50 66.16
CA SER A 20 -8.98 137.76 66.46
C SER A 20 -9.40 139.22 66.22
N ASN A 21 -8.48 140.07 65.80
CA ASN A 21 -8.69 141.51 65.60
C ASN A 21 -8.32 141.96 64.18
N VAL A 22 -8.37 141.05 63.21
CA VAL A 22 -8.08 141.33 61.80
C VAL A 22 -9.31 141.95 61.15
N ARG A 23 -9.12 142.98 60.34
CA ARG A 23 -10.17 143.53 59.47
C ARG A 23 -10.40 142.70 58.22
N THR A 24 -11.52 142.94 57.54
CA THR A 24 -11.84 142.20 56.33
C THR A 24 -10.88 142.61 55.22
N GLY A 25 -10.26 141.62 54.59
CA GLY A 25 -9.18 141.82 53.61
C GLY A 25 -7.85 142.23 54.24
N GLU A 26 -7.79 142.44 55.55
CA GLU A 26 -6.52 142.66 56.24
C GLU A 26 -5.81 141.32 56.40
N LEU A 27 -4.51 141.35 56.13
CA LEU A 27 -3.64 140.18 56.26
C LEU A 27 -3.04 140.14 57.65
N ALA A 28 -2.90 138.91 58.16
CA ALA A 28 -2.18 138.67 59.39
C ALA A 28 -1.24 137.46 59.28
N TYR A 29 -0.08 137.51 59.91
CA TYR A 29 0.86 136.39 59.90
C TYR A 29 1.27 135.98 61.31
N SER A 30 1.29 134.67 61.55
CA SER A 30 1.84 134.09 62.79
C SER A 30 3.31 133.71 62.58
N TYR A 31 4.18 134.24 63.44
CA TYR A 31 5.62 134.00 63.40
C TYR A 31 6.08 132.83 64.29
N VAL A 32 5.16 132.04 64.83
CA VAL A 32 5.51 130.83 65.61
C VAL A 32 5.77 129.67 64.65
N ALA A 33 6.73 128.79 64.94
CA ALA A 33 7.00 127.64 64.09
C ALA A 33 5.75 126.77 63.88
N GLY A 34 5.39 126.56 62.62
CA GLY A 34 4.21 125.79 62.23
C GLY A 34 4.42 124.28 62.41
N THR A 35 3.45 123.62 63.01
CA THR A 35 3.27 122.17 62.96
C THR A 35 1.91 121.86 62.38
N GLN A 36 1.66 120.59 62.05
CA GLN A 36 0.34 120.18 61.59
C GLN A 36 -0.74 120.52 62.63
N ALA A 37 -0.40 120.35 63.91
CA ALA A 37 -1.30 120.53 65.05
C ALA A 37 -1.46 121.98 65.53
N ASN A 38 -0.64 122.92 65.05
CA ASN A 38 -0.67 124.31 65.52
C ASN A 38 -0.86 125.31 64.36
N ASN A 39 -1.20 126.55 64.71
CA ASN A 39 -1.50 127.62 63.75
C ASN A 39 -0.28 128.53 63.46
N GLY A 40 0.93 128.05 63.77
CA GLY A 40 2.18 128.77 63.51
C GLY A 40 2.55 128.80 62.02
N ASP A 41 3.35 129.78 61.61
CA ASP A 41 3.90 129.95 60.26
C ASP A 41 2.82 129.94 59.17
N ARG A 42 1.65 130.46 59.52
CA ARG A 42 0.49 130.57 58.64
C ARG A 42 0.22 132.03 58.32
N LEU A 43 -0.10 132.26 57.06
CA LEU A 43 -0.63 133.52 56.55
C LEU A 43 -2.15 133.45 56.56
N TYR A 44 -2.74 134.45 57.16
CA TYR A 44 -4.16 134.58 57.37
C TYR A 44 -4.69 135.81 56.65
N VAL A 45 -5.99 135.77 56.34
CA VAL A 45 -6.75 136.93 55.88
C VAL A 45 -8.07 136.99 56.64
N GLY A 46 -8.43 138.19 57.11
CA GLY A 46 -9.77 138.41 57.67
C GLY A 46 -10.81 138.37 56.56
N THR A 47 -11.90 137.63 56.77
CA THR A 47 -12.96 137.45 55.77
C THR A 47 -14.34 137.66 56.38
N GLY A 48 -15.31 138.02 55.54
CA GLY A 48 -16.70 138.33 55.94
C GLY A 48 -16.95 139.83 56.18
N THR A 49 -18.17 140.25 56.48
CA THR A 49 -18.50 141.68 56.68
C THR A 49 -18.18 142.14 58.10
N GLU A 50 -17.46 143.25 58.27
CA GLU A 50 -16.97 143.70 59.58
C GLU A 50 -18.08 144.11 60.56
N ASN A 51 -17.88 143.81 61.85
CA ASN A 51 -18.70 144.34 62.95
C ASN A 51 -17.80 145.10 63.92
N SER A 52 -18.15 146.37 64.19
CA SER A 52 -17.36 147.26 65.05
C SER A 52 -15.88 147.36 64.61
N GLY A 53 -15.63 147.19 63.30
CA GLY A 53 -14.33 147.34 62.67
C GLY A 53 -13.39 146.13 62.78
N ILE A 54 -13.91 144.89 62.95
CA ILE A 54 -13.17 143.61 62.95
C ILE A 54 -13.92 142.57 62.08
N ALA A 55 -13.19 141.71 61.37
CA ALA A 55 -13.73 140.61 60.55
C ALA A 55 -14.29 139.46 61.40
N PRO A 56 -15.39 138.83 60.97
CA PRO A 56 -16.00 137.72 61.71
C PRO A 56 -15.25 136.38 61.56
N SER A 57 -14.44 136.19 60.52
CA SER A 57 -13.65 134.97 60.29
C SER A 57 -12.23 135.29 59.85
N VAL A 58 -11.33 134.33 60.05
CA VAL A 58 -9.93 134.41 59.65
C VAL A 58 -9.52 133.09 59.01
N ASP A 59 -9.26 133.13 57.71
CA ASP A 59 -8.92 131.94 56.92
C ASP A 59 -7.41 131.82 56.71
N VAL A 60 -6.90 130.59 56.75
CA VAL A 60 -5.51 130.29 56.40
C VAL A 60 -5.42 130.19 54.88
N ILE A 61 -4.57 131.00 54.28
CA ILE A 61 -4.39 131.05 52.82
C ILE A 61 -2.97 130.67 52.38
N GLY A 62 -2.12 130.27 53.33
CA GLY A 62 -0.77 129.82 53.05
C GLY A 62 0.12 129.98 54.27
N GLY A 63 1.40 130.21 54.01
CA GLY A 63 2.43 130.39 55.04
C GLY A 63 3.52 129.35 54.94
N LYS A 64 4.61 129.59 55.68
CA LYS A 64 5.85 128.83 55.60
C LYS A 64 5.64 127.33 55.85
N TYR A 65 4.68 126.93 56.69
CA TYR A 65 4.41 125.52 57.00
C TYR A 65 4.08 124.68 55.75
N PHE A 66 3.15 125.14 54.90
CA PHE A 66 2.76 124.40 53.70
C PHE A 66 3.82 124.47 52.61
N THR A 67 4.47 125.63 52.43
CA THR A 67 5.56 125.75 51.46
C THR A 67 6.79 124.91 51.85
N GLY A 68 6.97 124.64 53.14
CA GLY A 68 7.99 123.71 53.63
C GLY A 68 7.66 122.24 53.37
N MET A 69 6.40 121.89 53.10
CA MET A 69 6.01 120.55 52.66
C MET A 69 6.05 120.40 51.13
N LEU A 70 6.29 121.48 50.39
CA LEU A 70 6.43 121.49 48.93
C LEU A 70 7.89 121.69 48.51
N ASP A 71 8.83 121.15 49.28
CA ASP A 71 10.27 121.39 49.19
C ASP A 71 11.05 120.25 48.52
N HIS A 72 10.35 119.42 47.71
CA HIS A 72 11.03 118.44 46.88
C HIS A 72 12.14 119.09 46.04
N VAL A 73 13.31 118.47 46.03
CA VAL A 73 14.40 118.87 45.13
C VAL A 73 14.15 118.21 43.77
N HIS A 74 14.49 118.90 42.68
CA HIS A 74 14.35 118.34 41.33
C HIS A 74 15.02 116.96 41.24
N GLY A 75 14.22 115.92 40.92
CA GLY A 75 14.70 114.56 40.71
C GLY A 75 14.81 113.68 41.97
N THR A 76 14.46 114.16 43.16
CA THR A 76 14.48 113.34 44.39
C THR A 76 13.23 113.54 45.24
N THR A 77 12.74 112.45 45.83
CA THR A 77 11.67 112.51 46.83
C THR A 77 12.26 112.87 48.19
N THR A 78 12.13 114.13 48.59
CA THR A 78 12.46 114.59 49.95
C THR A 78 11.54 113.94 51.00
N ASN A 79 12.13 113.49 52.12
CA ASN A 79 11.40 112.89 53.23
C ASN A 79 10.40 113.87 53.88
N ASN A 80 9.22 113.36 54.22
CA ASN A 80 8.13 114.11 54.87
C ASN A 80 7.55 115.29 54.05
N SER A 81 7.91 115.39 52.77
CA SER A 81 7.31 116.34 51.83
C SER A 81 6.06 115.75 51.19
N ALA A 82 5.15 116.61 50.75
CA ALA A 82 3.85 116.22 50.24
C ALA A 82 3.95 115.84 48.76
N LEU A 83 3.46 114.64 48.44
CA LEU A 83 3.07 114.28 47.08
C LEU A 83 1.62 114.68 46.88
N ILE A 84 1.36 115.50 45.86
CA ILE A 84 0.01 115.98 45.55
C ILE A 84 -0.68 114.92 44.69
N VAL A 85 -1.89 114.55 45.11
CA VAL A 85 -2.74 113.58 44.42
C VAL A 85 -4.05 114.24 44.01
N ASP A 86 -4.73 113.66 43.03
CA ASP A 86 -6.07 114.08 42.62
C ASP A 86 -7.13 113.71 43.69
N GLY A 87 -8.41 113.99 43.39
CA GLY A 87 -9.53 113.68 44.30
C GLY A 87 -9.73 112.19 44.61
N ASN A 88 -9.17 111.29 43.78
CA ASN A 88 -9.20 109.84 43.96
C ASN A 88 -7.95 109.31 44.67
N LYS A 89 -7.04 110.21 45.10
CA LYS A 89 -5.72 109.90 45.66
C LYS A 89 -4.76 109.28 44.63
N HIS A 90 -4.98 109.55 43.35
CA HIS A 90 -4.16 109.05 42.25
C HIS A 90 -3.15 110.10 41.76
N ILE A 91 -2.16 109.59 41.01
CA ILE A 91 -1.28 110.35 40.13
C ILE A 91 -1.59 109.87 38.71
N ASP A 92 -2.17 110.73 37.87
CA ASP A 92 -2.58 110.32 36.51
C ASP A 92 -1.39 109.90 35.65
N VAL A 93 -0.24 110.56 35.83
CA VAL A 93 1.00 110.25 35.13
C VAL A 93 2.18 110.36 36.09
N LEU A 94 2.81 109.23 36.38
CA LEU A 94 4.07 109.16 37.12
C LEU A 94 5.21 108.79 36.16
N ASN A 95 5.83 109.81 35.57
CA ASN A 95 7.01 109.62 34.71
C ASN A 95 8.27 109.54 35.57
N ILE A 96 8.72 108.31 35.83
CA ILE A 96 9.93 108.01 36.61
C ILE A 96 10.88 107.16 35.77
N GLY A 97 12.18 107.29 36.01
CA GLY A 97 13.20 106.51 35.29
C GLY A 97 13.13 105.02 35.64
N THR A 98 13.00 104.70 36.93
CA THR A 98 12.77 103.34 37.43
C THR A 98 11.67 103.37 38.49
N LEU A 99 10.88 102.29 38.55
CA LEU A 99 9.90 102.10 39.62
C LEU A 99 10.53 101.20 40.68
N ALA A 100 10.93 101.81 41.80
CA ALA A 100 11.39 101.08 42.98
C ALA A 100 10.16 100.64 43.80
N LEU A 101 9.97 99.33 43.93
CA LEU A 101 8.99 98.75 44.84
C LEU A 101 9.74 98.27 46.10
N GLU A 102 10.06 99.21 46.97
CA GLU A 102 10.74 98.89 48.22
C GLU A 102 9.74 98.65 49.35
N SER A 103 9.96 97.59 50.14
CA SER A 103 9.45 97.52 51.51
C SER A 103 10.49 98.17 52.40
N SER A 104 10.10 99.10 53.27
CA SER A 104 11.03 99.84 54.14
C SER A 104 11.98 98.89 54.89
N GLY A 105 13.24 98.80 54.44
CA GLY A 105 14.31 98.01 55.08
C GLY A 105 14.71 96.68 54.41
N GLY A 106 14.23 96.35 53.20
CA GLY A 106 14.66 95.14 52.46
C GLY A 106 15.42 95.45 51.16
N SER A 107 16.09 94.44 50.58
CA SER A 107 16.73 94.48 49.25
C SER A 107 15.69 94.38 48.13
N GLY A 108 14.76 95.33 48.08
CA GLY A 108 13.76 95.42 47.00
C GLY A 108 14.42 95.56 45.64
N GLN A 109 13.77 95.03 44.60
CA GLN A 109 14.28 95.09 43.23
C GLN A 109 13.71 96.29 42.50
N GLU A 110 14.58 96.98 41.76
CA GLU A 110 14.16 98.05 40.86
C GLU A 110 13.63 97.44 39.56
N VAL A 111 12.35 97.71 39.26
CA VAL A 111 11.78 97.32 37.97
C VAL A 111 12.17 98.39 36.96
N THR A 112 13.05 98.00 36.06
CA THR A 112 13.59 98.89 35.01
C THR A 112 12.73 98.84 33.73
N SER A 113 11.97 97.77 33.53
CA SER A 113 11.05 97.63 32.40
C SER A 113 9.94 96.60 32.66
N ILE A 114 8.79 96.81 32.00
CA ILE A 114 7.74 95.80 31.82
C ILE A 114 7.81 95.34 30.37
N VAL A 115 7.99 94.04 30.15
CA VAL A 115 8.16 93.48 28.81
C VAL A 115 7.06 92.48 28.47
N THR A 116 6.63 92.49 27.21
CA THR A 116 5.53 91.63 26.72
C THR A 116 5.99 90.30 26.16
N ALA A 117 7.31 90.08 26.03
CA ALA A 117 7.92 88.83 25.59
C ALA A 117 9.11 88.49 26.50
N MET A 118 9.28 87.20 26.82
CA MET A 118 10.44 86.73 27.57
C MET A 118 11.62 86.55 26.62
N GLY A 119 12.69 87.32 26.81
CA GLY A 119 13.96 87.07 26.10
C GLY A 119 14.62 85.79 26.63
N GLY A 120 15.53 85.18 25.87
CA GLY A 120 16.22 83.94 26.29
C GLY A 120 17.12 84.06 27.53
N SER A 121 17.28 85.26 28.09
CA SER A 121 17.99 85.51 29.36
C SER A 121 17.37 86.72 30.06
N PRO A 122 16.18 86.58 30.66
CA PRO A 122 15.56 87.68 31.39
C PRO A 122 16.38 87.98 32.65
N THR A 123 16.36 89.24 33.08
CA THR A 123 17.07 89.69 34.29
C THR A 123 16.10 89.87 35.46
N ASP A 124 16.62 89.83 36.68
CA ASP A 124 15.84 90.05 37.91
C ASP A 124 15.18 91.46 37.99
N ALA A 125 15.54 92.37 37.07
CA ALA A 125 15.05 93.75 37.00
C ALA A 125 13.91 93.95 35.99
N GLN A 126 13.38 92.88 35.38
CA GLN A 126 12.31 92.92 34.39
C GLN A 126 11.03 92.27 34.91
N LEU A 127 9.88 92.91 34.69
CA LEU A 127 8.59 92.31 34.91
C LEU A 127 8.03 91.78 33.59
N ILE A 128 7.92 90.46 33.46
CA ILE A 128 7.38 89.80 32.26
C ILE A 128 5.86 89.74 32.36
N SER A 129 5.16 90.13 31.28
CA SER A 129 3.70 89.98 31.20
C SER A 129 3.28 88.49 31.15
N ALA A 130 2.03 88.21 31.54
CA ALA A 130 1.46 86.86 31.41
C ALA A 130 1.50 86.31 29.97
N GLN A 131 1.32 87.18 28.96
CA GLN A 131 1.43 86.82 27.55
C GLN A 131 2.85 86.34 27.21
N GLY A 132 3.87 87.08 27.65
CA GLY A 132 5.27 86.72 27.38
C GLY A 132 5.70 85.41 28.04
N VAL A 133 5.11 85.06 29.19
CA VAL A 133 5.30 83.74 29.82
C VAL A 133 4.64 82.65 28.98
N LYS A 134 3.40 82.84 28.53
CA LYS A 134 2.68 81.85 27.70
C LYS A 134 3.43 81.58 26.39
N GLU A 135 3.82 82.63 25.68
CA GLU A 135 4.54 82.50 24.40
C GLU A 135 5.87 81.76 24.55
N TYR A 136 6.60 81.99 25.65
CA TYR A 136 7.82 81.25 25.95
C TYR A 136 7.53 79.77 26.23
N VAL A 137 6.54 79.48 27.08
CA VAL A 137 6.16 78.10 27.41
C VAL A 137 5.73 77.34 26.16
N ASP A 138 4.83 77.91 25.35
CA ASP A 138 4.39 77.29 24.10
C ASP A 138 5.61 77.03 23.19
N GLN A 139 6.48 78.03 22.97
CA GLN A 139 7.69 77.85 22.16
C GLN A 139 8.63 76.75 22.69
N GLN A 140 8.76 76.61 24.00
CA GLN A 140 9.59 75.54 24.57
C GLN A 140 8.94 74.17 24.40
N VAL A 141 7.60 74.06 24.50
CA VAL A 141 6.89 72.79 24.29
C VAL A 141 6.91 72.40 22.81
N THR A 142 6.65 73.34 21.89
CA THR A 142 6.76 73.11 20.43
C THR A 142 8.19 72.74 20.02
N ALA A 143 9.21 73.20 20.76
CA ALA A 143 10.61 72.86 20.49
C ALA A 143 11.02 71.50 21.08
N GLN A 144 10.20 70.90 21.95
CA GLN A 144 10.45 69.59 22.53
C GLN A 144 9.75 68.52 21.71
N ASP A 145 10.48 67.46 21.40
CA ASP A 145 9.98 66.31 20.67
C ASP A 145 10.27 64.99 21.40
N LEU A 146 9.57 63.94 20.99
CA LEU A 146 9.91 62.56 21.32
C LEU A 146 10.73 61.97 20.17
N ASP A 147 12.05 61.91 20.34
CA ASP A 147 12.95 61.25 19.41
C ASP A 147 12.75 59.73 19.38
N PHE A 148 12.72 59.13 18.18
CA PHE A 148 12.67 57.68 17.98
C PHE A 148 13.35 57.26 16.67
N GLN A 149 13.58 55.96 16.50
CA GLN A 149 14.13 55.41 15.26
C GLN A 149 13.54 54.01 15.02
N ALA A 150 13.13 53.75 13.77
CA ALA A 150 12.70 52.43 13.34
C ALA A 150 13.84 51.70 12.59
N ASP A 151 13.63 50.41 12.30
CA ASP A 151 14.59 49.56 11.57
C ASP A 151 14.87 50.09 10.15
N SER A 152 13.98 50.91 9.60
CA SER A 152 14.16 51.67 8.36
C SER A 152 13.62 53.09 8.51
N GLY A 153 14.06 54.02 7.66
CA GLY A 153 13.60 55.42 7.68
C GLY A 153 14.46 56.39 8.51
N GLY A 154 15.37 55.90 9.35
CA GLY A 154 16.31 56.73 10.11
C GLY A 154 15.73 57.31 11.40
N ALA A 155 16.40 58.33 11.96
CA ALA A 155 15.92 59.05 13.15
C ALA A 155 14.72 59.93 12.79
N LEU A 156 13.68 59.86 13.62
CA LEU A 156 12.41 60.56 13.50
C LEU A 156 12.08 61.19 14.86
N SER A 157 11.19 62.16 14.88
CA SER A 157 10.69 62.72 16.14
C SER A 157 9.21 63.07 16.04
N ILE A 158 8.54 63.17 17.19
CA ILE A 158 7.12 63.56 17.31
C ILE A 158 7.03 64.85 18.13
N ASP A 159 6.43 65.90 17.56
CA ASP A 159 6.15 67.14 18.30
C ASP A 159 5.06 66.91 19.36
N LEU A 160 5.37 67.27 20.61
CA LEU A 160 4.52 67.00 21.77
C LEU A 160 3.23 67.83 21.80
N ASP A 161 3.14 68.96 21.09
CA ASP A 161 1.93 69.80 21.10
C ASP A 161 1.06 69.71 19.84
N SER A 162 1.57 69.13 18.75
CA SER A 162 0.91 69.18 17.45
C SER A 162 0.80 67.83 16.74
N GLU A 163 1.56 66.81 17.13
CA GLU A 163 1.60 65.51 16.48
C GLU A 163 1.12 64.35 17.39
N VAL A 164 0.80 63.22 16.77
CA VAL A 164 0.34 62.02 17.46
C VAL A 164 1.23 60.83 17.07
N LEU A 165 1.85 60.18 18.07
CA LEU A 165 2.54 58.91 17.87
C LEU A 165 1.51 57.81 17.54
N THR A 166 1.50 57.33 16.30
CA THR A 166 0.70 56.19 15.87
C THR A 166 1.55 54.93 15.83
N ILE A 167 1.10 53.87 16.49
CA ILE A 167 1.74 52.55 16.44
C ILE A 167 0.79 51.61 15.71
N SER A 168 1.05 51.38 14.41
CA SER A 168 0.26 50.50 13.56
C SER A 168 0.80 49.07 13.54
N GLY A 169 -0.09 48.08 13.56
CA GLY A 169 0.26 46.71 13.24
C GLY A 169 0.23 46.48 11.72
N ASP A 170 1.27 45.84 11.20
CA ASP A 170 1.30 45.32 9.82
C ASP A 170 0.50 44.00 9.73
N THR A 171 0.56 43.30 8.60
CA THR A 171 -0.17 42.04 8.42
C THR A 171 0.24 41.00 9.46
N GLY A 172 -0.72 40.53 10.26
CA GLY A 172 -0.50 39.52 11.28
C GLY A 172 -0.08 40.04 12.64
N ILE A 173 -0.09 41.36 12.83
CA ILE A 173 0.16 42.02 14.11
C ILE A 173 -1.00 42.95 14.41
N THR A 174 -1.58 42.84 15.61
CA THR A 174 -2.56 43.80 16.13
C THR A 174 -1.92 44.63 17.22
N THR A 175 -2.06 45.96 17.13
CA THR A 175 -1.63 46.89 18.17
C THR A 175 -2.87 47.47 18.87
N SER A 176 -2.86 47.49 20.21
CA SER A 176 -3.92 48.12 21.01
C SER A 176 -3.32 48.92 22.17
N ALA A 177 -4.04 49.93 22.66
CA ALA A 177 -3.55 50.76 23.76
C ALA A 177 -4.68 51.10 24.74
N SER A 178 -4.35 51.13 26.02
CA SER A 178 -5.24 51.57 27.11
C SER A 178 -4.43 52.20 28.23
N GLY A 179 -4.76 53.44 28.60
CA GLY A 179 -3.98 54.21 29.55
C GLY A 179 -2.53 54.38 29.10
N ASN A 180 -1.60 53.81 29.86
CA ASN A 180 -0.15 53.88 29.59
C ASN A 180 0.43 52.54 29.11
N GLN A 181 -0.41 51.56 28.73
CA GLN A 181 0.03 50.27 28.18
C GLN A 181 -0.28 50.21 26.68
N ILE A 182 0.70 49.74 25.91
CA ILE A 182 0.56 49.35 24.51
C ILE A 182 0.74 47.84 24.46
N GLU A 183 -0.21 47.13 23.87
CA GLU A 183 -0.15 45.71 23.58
C GLU A 183 0.15 45.50 22.09
N ILE A 184 1.05 44.57 21.79
CA ILE A 184 1.43 44.20 20.42
C ILE A 184 1.32 42.68 20.33
N ASP A 185 0.25 42.21 19.69
CA ASP A 185 -0.09 40.80 19.61
C ASP A 185 0.13 40.25 18.21
N LEU A 186 0.54 38.99 18.14
CA LEU A 186 0.50 38.20 16.91
C LEU A 186 -0.94 37.78 16.65
N ASP A 187 -1.44 38.06 15.46
CA ASP A 187 -2.80 37.66 15.09
C ASP A 187 -2.89 36.14 15.04
N ASP A 188 -3.99 35.60 15.55
CA ASP A 188 -4.35 34.21 15.34
C ASP A 188 -4.40 33.90 13.84
N THR A 189 -3.84 32.75 13.46
CA THR A 189 -4.01 32.22 12.11
C THR A 189 -5.42 31.65 11.93
N ALA A 190 -5.84 31.43 10.69
CA ALA A 190 -7.07 30.67 10.43
C ALA A 190 -6.98 29.19 10.85
N VAL A 191 -5.79 28.69 11.19
CA VAL A 191 -5.56 27.31 11.61
C VAL A 191 -5.94 27.14 13.08
N THR A 192 -6.83 26.17 13.34
CA THR A 192 -7.20 25.79 14.72
C THR A 192 -6.01 25.12 15.41
N PRO A 193 -5.66 25.49 16.65
CA PRO A 193 -4.60 24.80 17.40
C PRO A 193 -4.89 23.30 17.57
N GLY A 194 -3.92 22.45 17.24
CA GLY A 194 -4.04 21.00 17.33
C GLY A 194 -2.82 20.27 16.78
N SER A 195 -2.83 18.94 16.90
CA SER A 195 -1.82 18.07 16.27
C SER A 195 -2.26 17.67 14.87
N TYR A 196 -1.40 17.90 13.89
CA TYR A 196 -1.63 17.49 12.51
C TYR A 196 -0.67 16.34 12.17
N GLY A 197 -1.24 15.21 11.74
CA GLY A 197 -0.51 14.01 11.36
C GLY A 197 -0.62 12.87 12.39
N SER A 198 -0.31 11.66 11.94
CA SER A 198 -0.25 10.43 12.73
C SER A 198 0.68 9.41 12.05
N THR A 199 0.73 8.18 12.56
CA THR A 199 1.37 7.06 11.86
C THR A 199 0.70 6.71 10.52
N THR A 200 -0.58 7.06 10.34
CA THR A 200 -1.41 6.72 9.17
C THR A 200 -1.76 7.94 8.30
N ALA A 201 -1.39 9.15 8.71
CA ALA A 201 -1.72 10.37 8.00
C ALA A 201 -0.57 11.37 8.03
N ILE A 202 -0.16 11.88 6.87
CA ILE A 202 0.90 12.87 6.75
C ILE A 202 0.33 14.28 6.93
N PRO A 203 0.99 15.17 7.71
CA PRO A 203 0.58 16.56 7.80
C PRO A 203 0.90 17.32 6.52
N THR A 204 -0.01 18.20 6.12
CA THR A 204 0.16 19.14 5.01
C THR A 204 -0.21 20.54 5.50
N PHE A 205 0.56 21.56 5.12
CA PHE A 205 0.30 22.93 5.52
C PHE A 205 0.59 23.90 4.37
N THR A 206 -0.07 25.06 4.41
CA THR A 206 0.22 26.20 3.53
C THR A 206 0.64 27.38 4.38
N VAL A 207 1.58 28.18 3.87
CA VAL A 207 2.00 29.43 4.52
C VAL A 207 1.67 30.62 3.63
N ASP A 208 1.39 31.77 4.24
CA ASP A 208 1.34 33.04 3.52
C ASP A 208 2.74 33.60 3.22
N GLN A 209 2.80 34.80 2.64
CA GLN A 209 4.06 35.48 2.31
C GLN A 209 4.88 35.86 3.55
N GLN A 210 4.24 35.96 4.71
CA GLN A 210 4.87 36.28 6.00
C GLN A 210 5.33 35.00 6.73
N GLY A 211 5.06 33.81 6.17
CA GLY A 211 5.44 32.52 6.75
C GLY A 211 4.46 31.99 7.81
N ARG A 212 3.30 32.63 7.99
CA ARG A 212 2.26 32.16 8.92
C ARG A 212 1.45 31.04 8.26
N LEU A 213 1.01 30.07 9.06
CA LEU A 213 0.15 29.00 8.57
C LEU A 213 -1.21 29.57 8.16
N THR A 214 -1.65 29.28 6.94
CA THR A 214 -2.99 29.66 6.44
C THR A 214 -3.94 28.47 6.36
N ALA A 215 -3.40 27.27 6.26
CA ALA A 215 -4.13 26.02 6.39
C ALA A 215 -3.20 24.93 6.95
N ALA A 216 -3.77 24.04 7.74
CA ALA A 216 -3.15 22.78 8.12
C ALA A 216 -4.20 21.66 7.99
N ALA A 217 -3.78 20.54 7.43
CA ALA A 217 -4.61 19.38 7.16
C ALA A 217 -3.75 18.11 7.22
N THR A 218 -4.39 16.96 7.07
CA THR A 218 -3.72 15.67 6.95
C THR A 218 -4.18 14.94 5.71
N VAL A 219 -3.27 14.20 5.07
CA VAL A 219 -3.59 13.27 3.98
C VAL A 219 -3.34 11.86 4.48
N ASN A 220 -4.33 10.98 4.33
CA ASN A 220 -4.17 9.58 4.72
C ASN A 220 -3.14 8.89 3.82
N VAL A 221 -2.26 8.11 4.43
CA VAL A 221 -1.40 7.17 3.72
C VAL A 221 -2.25 5.95 3.40
N ALA A 222 -2.09 5.36 2.22
CA ALA A 222 -2.68 4.06 1.94
C ALA A 222 -2.02 3.02 2.87
N THR A 223 -2.79 2.45 3.78
CA THR A 223 -2.30 1.48 4.77
C THR A 223 -2.58 0.04 4.38
N ALA A 224 -3.20 -0.20 3.22
CA ALA A 224 -3.55 -1.54 2.76
C ALA A 224 -2.97 -1.82 1.38
N LEU A 225 -2.46 -3.05 1.21
CA LEU A 225 -2.23 -3.66 -0.10
C LEU A 225 -3.30 -4.74 -0.31
N THR A 226 -4.26 -4.47 -1.18
CA THR A 226 -5.25 -5.48 -1.58
C THR A 226 -4.59 -6.56 -2.43
N VAL A 227 -4.81 -7.82 -2.07
CA VAL A 227 -4.34 -9.01 -2.79
C VAL A 227 -5.55 -9.84 -3.21
N ASP A 228 -5.76 -9.96 -4.52
CA ASP A 228 -6.80 -10.79 -5.10
C ASP A 228 -6.24 -12.17 -5.49
N GLY A 229 -6.96 -13.23 -5.14
CA GLY A 229 -6.65 -14.60 -5.58
C GLY A 229 -7.60 -15.09 -6.67
N ASP A 230 -7.36 -16.33 -7.16
CA ASP A 230 -8.31 -17.02 -8.06
C ASP A 230 -9.69 -17.20 -7.40
N SER A 231 -9.72 -17.20 -6.07
CA SER A 231 -10.92 -17.01 -5.25
C SER A 231 -10.59 -16.14 -4.03
N GLY A 232 -11.38 -15.09 -3.79
CA GLY A 232 -11.23 -14.20 -2.63
C GLY A 232 -10.39 -12.95 -2.89
N SER A 233 -10.55 -11.96 -2.03
CA SER A 233 -9.86 -10.66 -2.03
C SER A 233 -9.69 -10.22 -0.58
N GLU A 234 -8.46 -9.93 -0.16
CA GLU A 234 -8.15 -9.52 1.20
C GLU A 234 -7.14 -8.36 1.19
N ASP A 235 -7.17 -7.53 2.21
CA ASP A 235 -6.22 -6.44 2.40
C ASP A 235 -5.10 -6.86 3.35
N VAL A 236 -3.86 -6.58 2.99
CA VAL A 236 -2.70 -6.64 3.90
C VAL A 236 -2.56 -5.26 4.55
N ASP A 237 -2.81 -5.15 5.86
CA ASP A 237 -2.50 -3.92 6.59
C ASP A 237 -0.97 -3.75 6.67
N LEU A 238 -0.44 -2.81 5.88
CA LEU A 238 1.00 -2.56 5.75
C LEU A 238 1.66 -2.09 7.06
N LEU A 239 0.89 -1.78 8.11
CA LEU A 239 1.41 -1.40 9.41
C LEU A 239 1.51 -2.57 10.39
N THR A 240 0.69 -3.60 10.25
CA THR A 240 0.60 -4.69 11.24
C THR A 240 0.77 -6.09 10.65
N ASP A 241 0.53 -6.24 9.36
CA ASP A 241 0.47 -7.54 8.70
C ASP A 241 1.72 -7.78 7.84
N ASP A 242 2.10 -9.04 7.77
CA ASP A 242 3.05 -9.53 6.78
C ASP A 242 2.28 -10.21 5.64
N LEU A 243 2.65 -9.93 4.39
CA LEU A 243 2.20 -10.74 3.26
C LEU A 243 3.05 -12.02 3.18
N GLN A 244 2.45 -13.17 3.47
CA GLN A 244 3.11 -14.47 3.33
C GLN A 244 2.68 -15.18 2.04
N ILE A 245 3.65 -15.56 1.22
CA ILE A 245 3.45 -16.45 0.07
C ILE A 245 4.11 -17.78 0.44
N LEU A 246 3.29 -18.77 0.79
CA LEU A 246 3.75 -20.04 1.30
C LEU A 246 3.59 -21.13 0.25
N GLY A 247 4.60 -21.98 0.13
CA GLY A 247 4.49 -23.21 -0.62
C GLY A 247 3.93 -24.35 0.23
N THR A 248 3.10 -25.19 -0.38
CA THR A 248 2.65 -26.45 0.20
C THR A 248 3.61 -27.58 -0.19
N THR A 249 3.78 -28.54 0.71
CA THR A 249 4.76 -29.63 0.56
C THR A 249 4.59 -30.37 -0.77
N ASN A 250 5.65 -30.41 -1.58
CA ASN A 250 5.70 -31.08 -2.88
C ASN A 250 4.70 -30.54 -3.94
N GLU A 251 4.15 -29.33 -3.78
CA GLU A 251 3.32 -28.70 -4.82
C GLU A 251 4.04 -27.50 -5.42
N ILE A 252 4.40 -26.51 -4.59
CA ILE A 252 5.19 -25.34 -4.99
C ILE A 252 6.29 -25.04 -3.97
N GLU A 253 7.39 -24.45 -4.44
CA GLU A 253 8.43 -23.87 -3.61
C GLU A 253 8.47 -22.36 -3.82
N VAL A 254 8.60 -21.61 -2.72
CA VAL A 254 8.68 -20.15 -2.73
C VAL A 254 10.01 -19.72 -2.13
N ALA A 255 10.83 -19.05 -2.93
CA ALA A 255 12.10 -18.47 -2.49
C ALA A 255 12.03 -16.94 -2.54
N VAL A 256 12.24 -16.29 -1.39
CA VAL A 256 12.25 -14.83 -1.29
C VAL A 256 13.66 -14.33 -1.04
N SER A 257 14.10 -13.34 -1.82
CA SER A 257 15.37 -12.65 -1.64
C SER A 257 15.21 -11.14 -1.78
N LYS A 258 16.03 -10.36 -1.08
CA LYS A 258 16.08 -8.89 -1.24
C LYS A 258 17.33 -8.50 -2.01
N VAL A 259 17.16 -7.71 -3.07
CA VAL A 259 18.26 -7.17 -3.87
C VAL A 259 18.10 -5.65 -3.90
N SER A 260 18.96 -4.94 -3.16
CA SER A 260 18.81 -3.49 -2.92
C SER A 260 17.46 -3.16 -2.28
N THR A 261 16.62 -2.38 -2.94
CA THR A 261 15.27 -1.97 -2.51
C THR A 261 14.18 -2.94 -2.95
N ASP A 262 14.48 -3.90 -3.83
CA ASP A 262 13.49 -4.79 -4.42
C ASP A 262 13.43 -6.13 -3.68
N VAL A 263 12.23 -6.56 -3.33
CA VAL A 263 11.95 -7.91 -2.84
C VAL A 263 11.56 -8.77 -4.03
N LYS A 264 12.26 -9.87 -4.25
CA LYS A 264 11.99 -10.86 -5.30
C LYS A 264 11.45 -12.13 -4.67
N ALA A 265 10.23 -12.50 -5.04
CA ALA A 265 9.67 -13.82 -4.77
C ALA A 265 9.74 -14.66 -6.06
N ILE A 266 10.34 -15.84 -5.97
CA ILE A 266 10.35 -16.84 -7.04
C ILE A 266 9.41 -17.96 -6.60
N ILE A 267 8.40 -18.25 -7.41
CA ILE A 267 7.43 -19.32 -7.19
C ILE A 267 7.66 -20.36 -8.29
N GLY A 268 7.92 -21.61 -7.92
CA GLY A 268 8.20 -22.69 -8.86
C GLY A 268 7.72 -24.05 -8.36
N LEU A 269 7.93 -25.09 -9.16
CA LEU A 269 7.70 -26.47 -8.73
C LEU A 269 8.95 -27.02 -8.02
N PRO A 270 8.77 -27.84 -6.97
CA PRO A 270 9.86 -28.57 -6.35
C PRO A 270 10.35 -29.71 -7.27
N ASN A 271 11.50 -30.32 -6.91
CA ASN A 271 12.05 -31.46 -7.65
C ASN A 271 11.09 -32.67 -7.73
N ASN A 272 10.28 -32.86 -6.68
CA ASN A 272 9.25 -33.91 -6.63
C ASN A 272 7.89 -33.26 -6.46
N VAL A 273 7.00 -33.47 -7.41
CA VAL A 273 5.64 -32.94 -7.37
C VAL A 273 4.66 -34.02 -6.94
N THR A 274 3.83 -33.74 -5.94
CA THR A 274 2.71 -34.57 -5.51
C THR A 274 1.40 -33.91 -5.92
N ILE A 275 0.55 -34.62 -6.66
CA ILE A 275 -0.80 -34.17 -7.00
C ILE A 275 -1.79 -34.86 -6.06
N GLY A 276 -2.42 -34.10 -5.17
CA GLY A 276 -3.35 -34.66 -4.16
C GLY A 276 -4.67 -35.18 -4.74
N ASN A 277 -5.05 -34.72 -5.94
CA ASN A 277 -6.25 -35.12 -6.67
C ASN A 277 -5.88 -35.82 -7.99
N ASN A 278 -6.78 -35.84 -8.97
CA ASN A 278 -6.51 -36.40 -10.28
C ASN A 278 -5.56 -35.50 -11.09
N LEU A 279 -4.54 -36.09 -11.69
CA LEU A 279 -3.74 -35.44 -12.73
C LEU A 279 -4.38 -35.69 -14.11
N ALA A 280 -4.82 -34.63 -14.77
CA ALA A 280 -5.21 -34.68 -16.18
C ALA A 280 -4.10 -34.09 -17.05
N VAL A 281 -3.55 -34.88 -17.97
CA VAL A 281 -2.55 -34.42 -18.94
C VAL A 281 -3.25 -34.25 -20.29
N THR A 282 -3.50 -33.00 -20.69
CA THR A 282 -4.20 -32.69 -21.95
C THR A 282 -3.30 -32.75 -23.18
N GLY A 283 -1.98 -32.67 -22.96
CA GLY A 283 -0.95 -32.92 -23.97
C GLY A 283 -0.37 -34.33 -23.86
N ASN A 284 0.86 -34.49 -24.34
CA ASN A 284 1.58 -35.76 -24.23
C ASN A 284 2.20 -35.92 -22.83
N LEU A 285 2.16 -37.14 -22.29
CA LEU A 285 2.96 -37.52 -21.14
C LEU A 285 4.28 -38.15 -21.64
N THR A 286 5.40 -37.54 -21.29
CA THR A 286 6.74 -38.12 -21.54
C THR A 286 7.43 -38.35 -20.20
N VAL A 287 7.89 -39.58 -19.97
CA VAL A 287 8.63 -39.96 -18.76
C VAL A 287 10.04 -40.38 -19.17
N ASN A 288 11.00 -39.47 -18.99
CA ASN A 288 12.43 -39.74 -19.27
C ASN A 288 13.14 -40.45 -18.11
N GLY A 289 12.44 -40.64 -16.99
CA GLY A 289 12.93 -41.45 -15.88
C GLY A 289 13.06 -42.92 -16.29
N THR A 290 13.78 -43.70 -15.49
CA THR A 290 13.97 -45.13 -15.77
C THR A 290 12.80 -46.01 -15.31
N THR A 291 11.84 -45.44 -14.58
CA THR A 291 10.70 -46.18 -14.01
C THR A 291 9.40 -45.39 -14.13
N THR A 292 8.33 -46.12 -14.42
CA THR A 292 6.94 -45.65 -14.26
C THR A 292 6.21 -46.70 -13.42
N THR A 293 5.70 -46.31 -12.25
CA THR A 293 4.95 -47.20 -11.35
C THR A 293 3.49 -46.76 -11.33
N VAL A 294 2.58 -47.63 -11.78
CA VAL A 294 1.13 -47.38 -11.78
C VAL A 294 0.44 -48.29 -10.78
N ASN A 295 0.18 -47.77 -9.59
CA ASN A 295 -0.56 -48.50 -8.54
C ASN A 295 -2.07 -48.25 -8.69
N SER A 296 -2.69 -48.86 -9.71
CA SER A 296 -4.11 -48.72 -10.02
C SER A 296 -4.83 -50.07 -10.02
N THR A 297 -6.14 -50.06 -9.71
CA THR A 297 -7.01 -51.23 -9.88
C THR A 297 -7.35 -51.49 -11.35
N THR A 298 -7.24 -50.48 -12.21
CA THR A 298 -7.53 -50.59 -13.64
C THR A 298 -6.61 -49.68 -14.43
N VAL A 299 -6.09 -50.20 -15.54
CA VAL A 299 -5.32 -49.45 -16.54
C VAL A 299 -6.03 -49.65 -17.86
N THR A 300 -6.45 -48.56 -18.50
CA THR A 300 -7.04 -48.55 -19.84
C THR A 300 -6.07 -47.89 -20.80
N ILE A 301 -5.76 -48.57 -21.90
CA ILE A 301 -4.96 -48.03 -23.00
C ILE A 301 -5.85 -48.08 -24.22
N ASP A 302 -6.17 -46.90 -24.76
CA ASP A 302 -7.03 -46.80 -25.95
C ASP A 302 -6.24 -47.12 -27.23
N ASP A 303 -4.90 -47.06 -27.18
CA ASP A 303 -4.04 -47.39 -28.31
C ASP A 303 -4.14 -48.88 -28.66
N PRO A 304 -4.46 -49.27 -29.91
CA PRO A 304 -4.52 -50.67 -30.32
C PRO A 304 -3.18 -51.40 -30.26
N ILE A 305 -2.05 -50.68 -30.24
CA ILE A 305 -0.70 -51.26 -30.27
C ILE A 305 0.13 -50.70 -29.12
N PHE A 306 0.81 -51.60 -28.39
CA PHE A 306 1.80 -51.21 -27.39
C PHE A 306 3.21 -51.53 -27.91
N THR A 307 4.04 -50.50 -28.08
CA THR A 307 5.44 -50.68 -28.54
C THR A 307 6.36 -50.95 -27.36
N LEU A 308 7.07 -52.08 -27.41
CA LEU A 308 8.10 -52.47 -26.44
C LEU A 308 9.49 -52.36 -27.10
N GLY A 309 10.52 -52.08 -26.30
CA GLY A 309 11.91 -52.06 -26.78
C GLY A 309 12.51 -50.68 -27.09
N GLY A 310 11.91 -49.61 -26.57
CA GLY A 310 12.41 -48.24 -26.68
C GLY A 310 11.49 -47.31 -27.47
N ASP A 311 11.73 -46.00 -27.35
CA ASP A 311 11.12 -44.95 -28.17
C ASP A 311 11.76 -44.83 -29.56
N SER A 312 12.98 -45.36 -29.70
CA SER A 312 13.71 -45.59 -30.94
C SER A 312 14.04 -47.07 -31.07
N ALA A 313 13.93 -47.62 -32.28
CA ALA A 313 14.27 -49.01 -32.52
C ALA A 313 15.75 -49.28 -32.18
N PRO A 314 16.08 -50.44 -31.54
CA PRO A 314 17.46 -50.80 -31.24
C PRO A 314 18.34 -50.77 -32.50
N GLY A 315 19.49 -50.09 -32.43
CA GLY A 315 20.44 -49.99 -33.55
C GLY A 315 21.33 -51.24 -33.75
N SER A 316 21.30 -52.15 -32.79
CA SER A 316 21.98 -53.45 -32.80
C SER A 316 21.17 -54.45 -31.97
N ASP A 317 21.48 -55.74 -32.12
CA ASP A 317 20.94 -56.78 -31.24
C ASP A 317 21.31 -56.49 -29.78
N ASP A 318 20.30 -56.41 -28.91
CA ASP A 318 20.45 -56.20 -27.46
C ASP A 318 20.21 -57.46 -26.63
N ASN A 319 19.89 -58.59 -27.29
CA ASN A 319 19.63 -59.91 -26.70
C ASN A 319 18.58 -59.93 -25.59
N LYS A 320 17.69 -58.93 -25.56
CA LYS A 320 16.62 -58.82 -24.55
C LYS A 320 15.33 -59.41 -25.09
N ASP A 321 14.46 -59.86 -24.18
CA ASP A 321 13.12 -60.30 -24.52
C ASP A 321 12.12 -59.14 -24.57
N ARG A 322 10.96 -59.36 -25.19
CA ARG A 322 9.89 -58.34 -25.27
C ARG A 322 8.56 -58.96 -24.83
N GLY A 323 8.04 -58.51 -23.69
CA GLY A 323 6.79 -59.05 -23.18
C GLY A 323 6.37 -58.47 -21.84
N LEU A 324 5.52 -59.23 -21.17
CA LEU A 324 4.97 -58.91 -19.86
C LEU A 324 5.61 -59.80 -18.80
N GLU A 325 6.22 -59.15 -17.79
CA GLU A 325 6.54 -59.80 -16.52
C GLU A 325 5.34 -59.72 -15.61
N PHE A 326 4.91 -60.85 -15.05
CA PHE A 326 3.85 -60.88 -14.06
C PHE A 326 4.33 -61.57 -12.79
N ARG A 327 3.78 -61.14 -11.66
CA ARG A 327 4.02 -61.78 -10.35
C ARG A 327 2.74 -62.44 -9.90
N TYR A 328 2.83 -63.66 -9.40
CA TYR A 328 1.71 -64.39 -8.82
C TYR A 328 2.19 -65.23 -7.64
N HIS A 329 1.26 -65.91 -6.96
CA HIS A 329 1.60 -66.86 -5.91
C HIS A 329 0.95 -68.20 -6.25
N ASN A 330 1.72 -69.28 -6.29
CA ASN A 330 1.22 -70.61 -6.67
C ASN A 330 0.59 -71.40 -5.50
N GLY A 331 0.35 -70.71 -4.37
CA GLY A 331 -0.11 -71.31 -3.11
C GLY A 331 1.02 -71.70 -2.15
N SER A 332 2.26 -71.84 -2.62
CA SER A 332 3.42 -72.18 -1.78
C SER A 332 4.55 -71.14 -1.82
N ALA A 333 4.74 -70.45 -2.94
CA ALA A 333 5.75 -69.39 -3.07
C ALA A 333 5.28 -68.29 -4.02
N ALA A 334 5.83 -67.09 -3.84
CA ALA A 334 5.75 -66.04 -4.84
C ALA A 334 6.56 -66.46 -6.07
N LYS A 335 5.99 -66.20 -7.23
CA LYS A 335 6.52 -66.58 -8.54
C LYS A 335 6.50 -65.38 -9.47
N LEU A 336 7.44 -65.40 -10.39
CA LEU A 336 7.57 -64.44 -11.48
C LEU A 336 7.40 -65.25 -12.76
N GLY A 337 6.57 -64.76 -13.67
CA GLY A 337 6.36 -65.38 -14.96
C GLY A 337 6.52 -64.38 -16.09
N PHE A 338 6.65 -64.91 -17.30
CA PHE A 338 6.87 -64.16 -18.53
C PHE A 338 5.89 -64.61 -19.61
N PHE A 339 5.41 -63.65 -20.38
CA PHE A 339 4.60 -63.86 -21.57
C PHE A 339 5.04 -62.88 -22.65
N GLY A 340 5.69 -63.38 -23.70
CA GLY A 340 6.24 -62.52 -24.74
C GLY A 340 7.16 -63.23 -25.72
N PHE A 341 7.85 -62.44 -26.56
CA PHE A 341 8.89 -62.95 -27.45
C PHE A 341 10.18 -63.15 -26.67
N ASP A 342 10.63 -64.40 -26.60
CA ASP A 342 11.92 -64.83 -26.07
C ASP A 342 12.91 -64.86 -27.25
N ASP A 343 13.87 -63.94 -27.22
CA ASP A 343 14.86 -63.76 -28.29
C ASP A 343 15.77 -65.00 -28.41
N SER A 344 16.17 -65.54 -27.27
CA SER A 344 17.05 -66.72 -27.19
C SER A 344 16.39 -67.99 -27.73
N ALA A 345 15.08 -68.13 -27.53
CA ALA A 345 14.27 -69.19 -28.13
C ALA A 345 13.80 -68.85 -29.56
N SER A 346 13.94 -67.59 -29.98
CA SER A 346 13.40 -67.03 -31.22
C SER A 346 11.91 -67.33 -31.40
N ALA A 347 11.15 -67.30 -30.30
CA ALA A 347 9.76 -67.74 -30.27
C ALA A 347 8.92 -66.92 -29.27
N PHE A 348 7.62 -66.89 -29.51
CA PHE A 348 6.68 -66.40 -28.51
C PHE A 348 6.50 -67.46 -27.43
N THR A 349 6.85 -67.13 -26.19
CA THR A 349 6.99 -68.09 -25.09
C THR A 349 6.21 -67.62 -23.87
N PHE A 350 5.50 -68.55 -23.25
CA PHE A 350 4.95 -68.40 -21.90
C PHE A 350 5.82 -69.20 -20.92
N ILE A 351 6.37 -68.53 -19.91
CA ILE A 351 7.21 -69.15 -18.87
C ILE A 351 6.54 -68.86 -17.52
N PRO A 352 5.83 -69.82 -16.90
CA PRO A 352 5.07 -69.57 -15.66
C PRO A 352 5.99 -69.33 -14.47
N ASP A 353 7.14 -70.00 -14.42
CA ASP A 353 8.16 -69.85 -13.37
C ASP A 353 9.48 -69.38 -14.02
N ALA A 354 9.53 -68.09 -14.34
CA ALA A 354 10.63 -67.47 -15.06
C ALA A 354 11.71 -66.91 -14.11
N THR A 355 12.94 -66.85 -14.61
CA THR A 355 14.05 -66.08 -14.03
C THR A 355 14.34 -64.92 -14.96
N ASN A 356 14.25 -63.68 -14.47
CA ASN A 356 14.61 -62.48 -15.21
C ASN A 356 16.04 -62.04 -14.82
N ASN A 357 16.96 -62.01 -15.78
CA ASN A 357 18.29 -61.43 -15.62
C ASN A 357 18.47 -60.26 -16.61
N THR A 358 18.16 -59.04 -16.17
CA THR A 358 18.29 -57.82 -16.99
C THR A 358 17.47 -57.88 -18.29
N GLU A 359 16.18 -58.26 -18.17
CA GLU A 359 15.23 -58.39 -19.29
C GLU A 359 15.50 -59.59 -20.22
N VAL A 360 16.34 -60.53 -19.78
CA VAL A 360 16.51 -61.85 -20.39
C VAL A 360 15.82 -62.89 -19.51
N PHE A 361 14.73 -63.45 -19.99
CA PHE A 361 13.91 -64.43 -19.30
C PHE A 361 14.34 -65.84 -19.66
N SER A 362 14.32 -66.72 -18.66
CA SER A 362 14.62 -68.13 -18.83
C SER A 362 13.75 -68.98 -17.92
N GLY A 363 13.54 -70.24 -18.28
CA GLY A 363 12.77 -71.20 -17.52
C GLY A 363 12.16 -72.26 -18.42
N THR A 364 11.34 -73.14 -17.84
CA THR A 364 10.61 -74.15 -18.61
C THR A 364 9.35 -73.52 -19.20
N ALA A 365 9.14 -73.67 -20.51
CA ALA A 365 7.91 -73.23 -21.16
C ALA A 365 6.67 -73.89 -20.52
N GLY A 366 5.63 -73.09 -20.30
CA GLY A 366 4.36 -73.53 -19.73
C GLY A 366 3.30 -73.85 -20.77
N ASN A 367 2.14 -74.29 -20.28
CA ASN A 367 0.98 -74.57 -21.12
C ASN A 367 0.24 -73.28 -21.48
N VAL A 368 -0.29 -73.23 -22.71
CA VAL A 368 -1.21 -72.18 -23.17
C VAL A 368 -2.51 -72.83 -23.65
N ILE A 369 -3.65 -72.23 -23.29
CA ILE A 369 -4.97 -72.71 -23.69
C ILE A 369 -5.57 -71.72 -24.69
N PHE A 370 -5.94 -72.22 -25.86
CA PHE A 370 -6.65 -71.47 -26.90
C PHE A 370 -7.99 -72.16 -27.18
N SER A 371 -9.01 -71.39 -27.58
CA SER A 371 -10.26 -71.99 -28.08
C SER A 371 -10.02 -72.66 -29.44
N GLU A 372 -9.50 -71.90 -30.40
CA GLU A 372 -9.05 -72.39 -31.71
C GLU A 372 -7.64 -71.86 -31.96
N GLY A 373 -6.76 -72.69 -32.54
CA GLY A 373 -5.40 -72.33 -32.89
C GLY A 373 -5.11 -72.66 -34.35
N THR A 374 -4.56 -71.71 -35.09
CA THR A 374 -4.04 -71.93 -36.45
C THR A 374 -2.52 -71.84 -36.40
N PHE A 375 -1.83 -72.91 -36.78
CA PHE A 375 -0.37 -72.97 -36.80
C PHE A 375 0.11 -73.21 -38.23
N THR A 376 1.05 -72.42 -38.72
CA THR A 376 1.70 -72.63 -40.03
C THR A 376 2.78 -73.73 -39.97
N GLY A 377 3.25 -74.04 -38.77
CA GLY A 377 4.10 -75.18 -38.46
C GLY A 377 4.02 -75.49 -36.96
N LEU A 378 3.86 -76.76 -36.62
CA LEU A 378 3.91 -77.26 -35.24
C LEU A 378 5.18 -78.09 -35.08
N ALA A 379 6.23 -77.49 -34.53
CA ALA A 379 7.47 -78.19 -34.18
C ALA A 379 7.32 -78.82 -32.79
N SER A 380 6.56 -79.92 -32.72
CA SER A 380 6.38 -80.69 -31.48
C SER A 380 7.05 -82.04 -31.61
N GLY A 381 7.86 -82.44 -30.61
CA GLY A 381 8.38 -83.81 -30.55
C GLY A 381 7.27 -84.86 -30.50
N ASN A 382 6.13 -84.50 -29.90
CA ASN A 382 4.87 -85.27 -29.93
C ASN A 382 3.72 -84.30 -30.26
N ILE A 383 2.96 -84.56 -31.34
CA ILE A 383 1.70 -83.86 -31.60
C ILE A 383 0.63 -84.48 -30.69
N LYS A 384 0.20 -83.76 -29.64
CA LYS A 384 -0.91 -84.15 -28.77
C LYS A 384 -2.06 -83.17 -28.99
N VAL A 385 -3.14 -83.61 -29.63
CA VAL A 385 -4.36 -82.82 -29.83
C VAL A 385 -5.47 -83.59 -29.13
N GLY A 386 -6.06 -83.04 -28.07
CA GLY A 386 -7.01 -83.77 -27.19
C GLY A 386 -6.29 -84.61 -26.13
N GLN A 387 -6.53 -84.32 -24.85
CA GLN A 387 -5.83 -84.98 -23.74
C GLN A 387 -6.62 -86.18 -23.20
N THR A 388 -6.21 -87.38 -23.58
CA THR A 388 -6.55 -88.60 -22.81
C THR A 388 -5.31 -89.45 -22.52
N ALA A 389 -4.37 -89.61 -23.47
CA ALA A 389 -3.08 -90.29 -23.26
C ALA A 389 -1.93 -89.69 -24.10
N ASP A 390 -0.69 -90.09 -23.81
CA ASP A 390 0.50 -89.66 -24.55
C ASP A 390 0.55 -90.30 -25.95
N GLY A 391 0.78 -89.47 -26.99
CA GLY A 391 0.99 -89.94 -28.37
C GLY A 391 -0.30 -90.13 -29.19
N GLU A 392 -1.42 -89.62 -28.71
CA GLU A 392 -2.72 -89.71 -29.39
C GLU A 392 -3.14 -88.36 -29.99
N ILE A 393 -3.84 -88.43 -31.13
CA ILE A 393 -4.67 -87.35 -31.65
C ILE A 393 -6.11 -87.74 -31.32
N ASP A 394 -6.62 -87.20 -30.23
CA ASP A 394 -7.97 -87.45 -29.72
C ASP A 394 -8.92 -86.33 -30.15
N THR A 395 -10.04 -86.71 -30.75
CA THR A 395 -11.12 -85.80 -31.09
C THR A 395 -12.23 -85.96 -30.06
N SER A 396 -12.34 -85.00 -29.13
CA SER A 396 -13.39 -84.98 -28.08
C SER A 396 -14.82 -84.99 -28.64
N SER A 397 -15.00 -84.59 -29.90
CA SER A 397 -16.20 -84.80 -30.69
C SER A 397 -15.87 -84.86 -32.17
N GLY A 398 -16.71 -85.52 -32.97
CA GLY A 398 -16.49 -85.67 -34.41
C GLY A 398 -15.39 -86.68 -34.77
N ASN A 399 -15.00 -86.68 -36.04
CA ASN A 399 -13.96 -87.55 -36.57
C ASN A 399 -12.66 -86.76 -36.76
N LEU A 400 -11.51 -87.42 -36.59
CA LEU A 400 -10.26 -86.92 -37.15
C LEU A 400 -10.35 -86.99 -38.68
N THR A 401 -10.28 -85.82 -39.34
CA THR A 401 -10.25 -85.73 -40.80
C THR A 401 -8.88 -85.24 -41.24
N LEU A 402 -8.15 -86.05 -42.00
CA LEU A 402 -6.87 -85.67 -42.62
C LEU A 402 -7.12 -85.29 -44.08
N ASP A 403 -7.46 -84.03 -44.32
CA ASP A 403 -7.76 -83.51 -45.65
C ASP A 403 -6.47 -83.04 -46.35
N SER A 404 -5.72 -83.99 -46.88
CA SER A 404 -4.51 -83.69 -47.64
C SER A 404 -4.86 -83.12 -49.01
N ALA A 405 -4.56 -81.84 -49.24
CA ALA A 405 -4.70 -81.22 -50.56
C ALA A 405 -3.89 -81.93 -51.66
N GLY A 406 -2.80 -82.61 -51.30
CA GLY A 406 -2.00 -83.44 -52.20
C GLY A 406 -2.60 -84.82 -52.50
N GLY A 407 -3.72 -85.17 -51.85
CA GLY A 407 -4.46 -86.41 -52.07
C GLY A 407 -3.91 -87.64 -51.37
N THR A 408 -2.85 -87.50 -50.56
CA THR A 408 -2.20 -88.63 -49.87
C THR A 408 -1.94 -88.32 -48.40
N VAL A 409 -2.16 -89.32 -47.54
CA VAL A 409 -1.61 -89.38 -46.18
C VAL A 409 -0.50 -90.44 -46.22
N ALA A 410 0.72 -90.05 -45.86
CA ALA A 410 1.84 -90.98 -45.76
C ALA A 410 1.95 -91.46 -44.31
N VAL A 411 1.90 -92.77 -44.11
CA VAL A 411 2.30 -93.44 -42.87
C VAL A 411 3.55 -94.22 -43.24
N ASP A 412 4.70 -93.82 -42.69
CA ASP A 412 6.01 -94.41 -42.97
C ASP A 412 6.31 -95.65 -42.13
N ASP A 413 5.48 -95.90 -41.12
CA ASP A 413 5.47 -97.07 -40.26
C ASP A 413 4.16 -97.86 -40.39
N ASP A 414 3.98 -98.90 -39.57
CA ASP A 414 2.77 -99.72 -39.57
C ASP A 414 1.51 -98.93 -39.15
N LEU A 415 0.50 -98.89 -40.03
CA LEU A 415 -0.83 -98.39 -39.69
C LEU A 415 -1.67 -99.51 -39.04
N THR A 416 -1.90 -99.40 -37.73
CA THR A 416 -2.85 -100.26 -37.03
C THR A 416 -4.22 -99.61 -36.96
N VAL A 417 -5.25 -100.28 -37.48
CA VAL A 417 -6.66 -99.86 -37.34
C VAL A 417 -7.37 -100.90 -36.48
N SER A 418 -7.75 -100.51 -35.25
CA SER A 418 -8.45 -101.40 -34.31
C SER A 418 -9.95 -101.55 -34.62
N GLY A 419 -10.53 -100.56 -35.30
CA GLY A 419 -11.90 -100.58 -35.81
C GLY A 419 -12.00 -101.11 -37.25
N GLY A 420 -13.17 -100.93 -37.87
CA GLY A 420 -13.34 -101.22 -39.29
C GLY A 420 -12.69 -100.15 -40.17
N ALA A 421 -11.93 -100.56 -41.19
CA ALA A 421 -11.42 -99.68 -42.23
C ALA A 421 -12.34 -99.75 -43.46
N THR A 422 -12.81 -98.61 -43.96
CA THR A 422 -13.46 -98.52 -45.27
C THR A 422 -12.46 -98.00 -46.28
N VAL A 423 -12.09 -98.83 -47.25
CA VAL A 423 -11.20 -98.45 -48.36
C VAL A 423 -12.03 -98.44 -49.63
N THR A 424 -12.27 -97.26 -50.19
CA THR A 424 -13.04 -97.09 -51.44
C THR A 424 -12.17 -97.22 -52.69
N GLY A 425 -10.85 -97.07 -52.54
CA GLY A 425 -9.85 -97.27 -53.59
C GLY A 425 -9.26 -98.69 -53.60
N ALA A 426 -8.28 -98.93 -54.48
CA ALA A 426 -7.53 -100.18 -54.50
C ALA A 426 -6.46 -100.20 -53.40
N ILE A 427 -6.27 -101.36 -52.76
CA ILE A 427 -5.12 -101.61 -51.90
C ILE A 427 -3.94 -102.03 -52.79
N ALA A 428 -3.01 -101.12 -53.03
CA ALA A 428 -1.80 -101.37 -53.84
C ALA A 428 -0.63 -101.77 -52.93
N GLY A 429 -0.59 -103.04 -52.52
CA GLY A 429 0.50 -103.63 -51.72
C GLY A 429 1.00 -104.92 -52.35
N ALA A 430 2.23 -105.34 -51.99
CA ALA A 430 2.80 -106.60 -52.47
C ALA A 430 2.06 -107.83 -51.91
N SER A 431 1.41 -107.68 -50.75
CA SER A 431 0.59 -108.71 -50.11
C SER A 431 -0.57 -108.08 -49.36
N LEU A 432 -1.68 -108.82 -49.29
CA LEU A 432 -2.80 -108.55 -48.39
C LEU A 432 -3.00 -109.80 -47.53
N THR A 433 -2.75 -109.68 -46.23
CA THR A 433 -2.99 -110.76 -45.26
C THR A 433 -4.26 -110.44 -44.49
N LEU A 434 -5.28 -111.29 -44.62
CA LEU A 434 -6.51 -111.19 -43.84
C LEU A 434 -6.49 -112.25 -42.74
N THR A 435 -6.84 -111.86 -41.51
CA THR A 435 -7.01 -112.80 -40.38
C THR A 435 -8.42 -113.39 -40.32
N THR A 436 -9.32 -112.89 -41.17
CA THR A 436 -10.70 -113.36 -41.34
C THR A 436 -11.02 -113.43 -42.83
N ASP A 437 -11.96 -114.29 -43.21
CA ASP A 437 -12.33 -114.47 -44.61
C ASP A 437 -12.98 -113.19 -45.17
N LEU A 438 -12.70 -112.87 -46.45
CA LEU A 438 -13.30 -111.72 -47.12
C LEU A 438 -14.81 -111.92 -47.28
N ALA A 439 -15.61 -111.02 -46.72
CA ALA A 439 -17.07 -111.11 -46.74
C ALA A 439 -17.66 -111.05 -48.17
N VAL A 440 -18.72 -111.83 -48.37
CA VAL A 440 -19.28 -112.18 -49.70
C VAL A 440 -19.95 -111.02 -50.43
N ALA A 441 -20.37 -109.95 -49.74
CA ALA A 441 -21.10 -108.83 -50.35
C ALA A 441 -20.37 -108.14 -51.53
N HIS A 442 -19.05 -108.32 -51.64
CA HIS A 442 -18.21 -107.72 -52.67
C HIS A 442 -17.28 -108.73 -53.40
N GLY A 443 -17.65 -110.02 -53.47
CA GLY A 443 -16.94 -111.01 -54.30
C GLY A 443 -15.76 -111.74 -53.63
N GLY A 444 -15.77 -111.87 -52.30
CA GLY A 444 -14.80 -112.70 -51.56
C GLY A 444 -15.09 -114.21 -51.65
N THR A 445 -14.13 -115.03 -51.22
CA THR A 445 -14.26 -116.51 -51.21
C THR A 445 -15.12 -117.02 -50.06
N GLY A 446 -15.30 -116.25 -48.97
CA GLY A 446 -16.04 -116.68 -47.78
C GLY A 446 -15.47 -117.90 -47.03
N VAL A 447 -14.32 -118.41 -47.49
CA VAL A 447 -13.55 -119.53 -46.93
C VAL A 447 -12.06 -119.21 -47.04
N SER A 448 -11.29 -119.68 -46.05
CA SER A 448 -9.82 -119.53 -46.00
C SER A 448 -9.08 -120.60 -46.80
N THR A 449 -9.72 -121.74 -47.06
CA THR A 449 -9.16 -122.85 -47.85
C THR A 449 -10.25 -123.50 -48.69
N PHE A 450 -9.87 -124.03 -49.85
CA PHE A 450 -10.73 -124.87 -50.68
C PHE A 450 -10.38 -126.35 -50.48
N THR A 451 -11.32 -127.24 -50.78
CA THR A 451 -11.08 -128.69 -50.77
C THR A 451 -10.00 -129.02 -51.80
N ASP A 452 -8.92 -129.67 -51.37
CA ASP A 452 -7.79 -130.02 -52.24
C ASP A 452 -8.26 -130.90 -53.40
N ASN A 453 -7.86 -130.59 -54.63
CA ASN A 453 -8.32 -131.22 -55.87
C ASN A 453 -9.84 -131.12 -56.18
N GLY A 454 -10.57 -130.25 -55.46
CA GLY A 454 -11.95 -129.89 -55.81
C GLY A 454 -12.02 -128.85 -56.93
N VAL A 455 -13.18 -128.72 -57.56
CA VAL A 455 -13.42 -127.73 -58.63
C VAL A 455 -14.25 -126.58 -58.04
N LEU A 456 -13.81 -125.34 -58.25
CA LEU A 456 -14.55 -124.15 -57.79
C LEU A 456 -15.81 -123.95 -58.65
N TYR A 457 -16.93 -123.64 -58.01
CA TYR A 457 -18.19 -123.33 -58.68
C TYR A 457 -18.85 -122.08 -58.04
N GLY A 458 -19.67 -121.40 -58.83
CA GLY A 458 -20.41 -120.23 -58.34
C GLY A 458 -21.70 -120.65 -57.64
N ASP A 459 -21.95 -120.11 -56.44
CA ASP A 459 -23.17 -120.34 -55.64
C ASP A 459 -24.05 -119.09 -55.53
N GLY A 460 -24.31 -118.45 -56.67
CA GLY A 460 -25.16 -117.25 -56.74
C GLY A 460 -24.64 -116.08 -55.90
N ALA A 461 -25.43 -115.63 -54.91
CA ALA A 461 -25.07 -114.55 -53.99
C ALA A 461 -24.34 -115.05 -52.72
N ASN A 462 -24.11 -116.35 -52.60
CA ASN A 462 -23.34 -116.96 -51.51
C ASN A 462 -21.83 -116.98 -51.84
N ALA A 463 -21.02 -117.50 -50.91
CA ALA A 463 -19.57 -117.66 -51.09
C ALA A 463 -19.22 -118.54 -52.31
N LEU A 464 -18.01 -118.39 -52.87
CA LEU A 464 -17.51 -119.39 -53.81
C LEU A 464 -17.41 -120.73 -53.07
N ASP A 465 -17.93 -121.78 -53.68
CA ASP A 465 -17.89 -123.12 -53.11
C ASP A 465 -17.07 -124.06 -54.01
N VAL A 466 -16.67 -125.19 -53.45
CA VAL A 466 -15.77 -126.15 -54.06
C VAL A 466 -16.37 -127.54 -53.99
N THR A 467 -16.39 -128.24 -55.12
CA THR A 467 -16.87 -129.63 -55.14
C THR A 467 -16.01 -130.50 -54.23
N ALA A 468 -16.54 -131.65 -53.79
CA ALA A 468 -15.67 -132.69 -53.24
C ALA A 468 -14.59 -133.09 -54.27
N ALA A 469 -13.43 -133.54 -53.80
CA ALA A 469 -12.40 -134.12 -54.67
C ALA A 469 -12.90 -135.41 -55.32
N SER A 470 -12.43 -135.69 -56.53
CA SER A 470 -12.69 -136.99 -57.15
C SER A 470 -12.11 -138.11 -56.28
N SER A 471 -12.93 -139.12 -55.97
CA SER A 471 -12.51 -140.31 -55.22
C SER A 471 -12.01 -141.45 -56.10
N ALA A 472 -12.04 -141.28 -57.44
CA ALA A 472 -11.62 -142.29 -58.39
C ALA A 472 -11.00 -141.70 -59.67
N ASP A 473 -10.00 -142.40 -60.22
CA ASP A 473 -9.38 -142.06 -61.49
C ASP A 473 -10.40 -142.12 -62.64
N GLY A 474 -10.40 -141.09 -63.48
CA GLY A 474 -11.28 -141.01 -64.66
C GLY A 474 -12.72 -140.59 -64.36
N SER A 475 -13.04 -140.16 -63.13
CA SER A 475 -14.35 -139.57 -62.82
C SER A 475 -14.58 -138.30 -63.64
N LEU A 476 -15.82 -138.10 -64.09
CA LEU A 476 -16.24 -136.92 -64.83
C LEU A 476 -17.02 -136.00 -63.91
N LEU A 477 -16.81 -134.70 -64.03
CA LEU A 477 -17.62 -133.70 -63.35
C LEU A 477 -18.97 -133.59 -64.07
N GLN A 478 -20.06 -133.86 -63.35
CA GLN A 478 -21.41 -133.77 -63.90
C GLN A 478 -22.12 -132.57 -63.29
N ALA A 479 -22.76 -131.77 -64.16
CA ALA A 479 -23.64 -130.72 -63.72
C ALA A 479 -24.93 -131.34 -63.16
N ASP A 480 -25.32 -130.92 -61.96
CA ASP A 480 -26.61 -131.28 -61.37
C ASP A 480 -27.64 -130.17 -61.66
N SER A 481 -28.89 -130.53 -61.94
CA SER A 481 -29.92 -129.58 -62.37
C SER A 481 -30.36 -128.69 -61.20
N GLY A 482 -29.62 -127.61 -60.97
CA GLY A 482 -29.83 -126.67 -59.85
C GLY A 482 -29.07 -127.04 -58.57
N GLY A 483 -28.28 -128.11 -58.58
CA GLY A 483 -27.39 -128.52 -57.49
C GLY A 483 -25.92 -128.25 -57.79
N ALA A 484 -25.05 -128.47 -56.80
CA ALA A 484 -23.61 -128.36 -56.97
C ALA A 484 -23.09 -129.42 -57.95
N PRO A 485 -22.15 -129.10 -58.86
CA PRO A 485 -21.50 -130.11 -59.69
C PRO A 485 -20.83 -131.17 -58.82
N ALA A 486 -20.88 -132.44 -59.25
CA ALA A 486 -20.28 -133.54 -58.50
C ALA A 486 -19.50 -134.48 -59.43
N PHE A 487 -18.42 -135.04 -58.92
CA PHE A 487 -17.69 -136.09 -59.63
C PHE A 487 -18.51 -137.38 -59.60
N SER A 488 -18.66 -137.97 -60.77
CA SER A 488 -19.32 -139.26 -60.96
C SER A 488 -18.45 -140.18 -61.82
N ASN A 489 -18.42 -141.44 -61.44
CA ASN A 489 -17.82 -142.53 -62.20
C ASN A 489 -18.84 -143.22 -63.13
N VAL A 490 -20.09 -142.76 -63.14
CA VAL A 490 -21.17 -143.27 -63.98
C VAL A 490 -21.51 -142.23 -65.02
N ILE A 491 -21.28 -142.53 -66.30
CA ILE A 491 -21.81 -141.71 -67.39
C ILE A 491 -23.32 -141.98 -67.46
N ASP A 492 -24.14 -141.12 -66.87
CA ASP A 492 -25.56 -141.09 -67.20
C ASP A 492 -25.65 -140.61 -68.65
N GLY A 493 -26.05 -141.52 -69.55
CA GLY A 493 -26.18 -141.25 -70.99
C GLY A 493 -27.22 -140.17 -71.33
N GLY A 494 -27.88 -139.61 -70.31
CA GLY A 494 -28.85 -138.53 -70.39
C GLY A 494 -30.27 -139.10 -70.37
N THR A 495 -31.10 -138.57 -69.46
CA THR A 495 -32.55 -138.59 -69.66
C THR A 495 -32.87 -137.42 -70.59
N TYR A 496 -32.86 -137.67 -71.90
CA TYR A 496 -33.13 -136.64 -72.93
C TYR A 496 -34.58 -136.15 -72.92
#